data_AF-A0A966RIS3-F1
#
_entry.id   AF-A0A966RIS3-F1
#
_cell.length_a   1.000
_cell.length_b   1.000
_cell.length_c   1.000
_cell.angle_alpha   90.00
_cell.angle_beta   90.00
_cell.angle_gamma   90.00
#
_symmetry.space_group_name_H-M   'P 1'
#
loop_
_entity.id
_entity.type
_entity.pdbx_description
1 polymer ?
#
loop_
_entity_poly.entity_id
_entity_poly.type
_entity_poly.pdbx_seq_one_letter_code
_entity_poly.pdbx_strand_id
1 'polypeptide(L)'
;MGNCGKFCSYLADETNTRMSGLIGEYYCKLDAKGRLSLPSRLRTQIPEAAGNMLVINRGFEQCLVLYTKEDWLKETEKLNAVDDFTSPEIRRFKRIFTNGANILPIDNAQRIL
;
A
#
# COMPACT_ATOMS: atom_id res chain seq x y z
N MET A 1 -18.33 -8.96 -16.64
CA MET A 1 -17.13 -8.30 -17.21
C MET A 1 -16.55 -7.43 -16.12
N GLY A 2 -15.56 -7.95 -15.38
CA GLY A 2 -15.07 -7.33 -14.15
C GLY A 2 -13.98 -6.29 -14.44
N ASN A 3 -14.14 -5.10 -13.87
CA ASN A 3 -13.15 -4.03 -13.93
C ASN A 3 -11.84 -4.49 -13.31
N CYS A 4 -10.77 -4.50 -14.12
CA CYS A 4 -9.40 -4.70 -13.66
C CYS A 4 -8.93 -3.34 -13.12
N GLY A 5 -8.84 -3.21 -11.79
CA GLY A 5 -8.29 -2.02 -11.15
C GLY A 5 -6.80 -1.90 -11.49
N LYS A 6 -6.39 -0.77 -12.05
CA LYS A 6 -4.97 -0.44 -12.25
C LYS A 6 -4.30 -0.30 -10.89
N PHE A 7 -3.21 -1.05 -10.69
CA PHE A 7 -2.33 -0.87 -9.54
C PHE A 7 -1.18 0.05 -9.97
N CYS A 8 -1.05 1.20 -9.32
CA CYS A 8 0.01 2.17 -9.57
C CYS A 8 0.89 2.23 -8.32
N SER A 9 2.08 1.65 -8.36
CA SER A 9 3.07 1.79 -7.28
C SER A 9 3.95 3.01 -7.57
N TYR A 10 3.73 4.10 -6.83
CA TYR A 10 4.64 5.24 -6.77
C TYR A 10 5.23 5.33 -5.38
N LEU A 11 6.56 5.20 -5.24
CA LEU A 11 7.35 5.95 -4.26
C LEU A 11 8.79 6.09 -4.77
N ALA A 12 9.27 7.34 -4.78
CA ALA A 12 10.66 7.73 -5.00
C ALA A 12 11.35 7.82 -3.64
N ASP A 13 12.59 7.31 -3.53
CA ASP A 13 13.49 7.69 -2.46
C ASP A 13 14.89 7.96 -3.03
N GLU A 14 15.33 9.22 -2.92
CA GLU A 14 16.66 9.70 -3.26
C GLU A 14 17.50 9.65 -1.98
N THR A 15 18.18 8.52 -1.73
CA THR A 15 19.58 8.46 -1.27
C THR A 15 19.94 7.03 -0.82
N ASN A 16 21.02 6.49 -1.42
CA ASN A 16 21.83 5.36 -0.95
C ASN A 16 21.44 3.91 -1.34
N THR A 17 21.94 3.49 -2.50
CA THR A 17 22.54 2.17 -2.85
C THR A 17 21.94 0.85 -2.32
N ARG A 18 20.62 0.76 -2.16
CA ARG A 18 19.83 -0.45 -2.43
C ARG A 18 18.50 0.02 -2.99
N MET A 19 18.21 -0.25 -4.26
CA MET A 19 16.91 0.06 -4.84
C MET A 19 15.83 -0.82 -4.19
N SER A 20 15.32 -0.39 -3.03
CA SER A 20 14.20 -0.99 -2.31
C SER A 20 12.90 -0.24 -2.64
N GLY A 21 12.70 0.07 -3.92
CA GLY A 21 11.45 0.64 -4.43
C GLY A 21 10.66 -0.45 -5.16
N LEU A 22 9.39 -0.61 -4.83
CA LEU A 22 8.48 -1.48 -5.59
C LEU A 22 8.23 -0.83 -6.96
N ILE A 23 8.70 -1.48 -8.03
CA ILE A 23 8.59 -0.97 -9.40
C ILE A 23 7.87 -1.95 -10.34
N GLY A 24 7.13 -1.35 -11.28
CA GLY A 24 6.44 -2.01 -12.38
C GLY A 24 4.93 -1.86 -12.34
N GLU A 25 4.30 -2.03 -13.50
CA GLU A 25 2.84 -2.10 -13.64
C GLU A 25 2.45 -3.56 -13.86
N TYR A 26 1.48 -4.04 -13.08
CA TYR A 26 1.03 -5.42 -13.13
C TYR A 26 -0.48 -5.50 -13.19
N TYR A 27 -0.99 -6.30 -14.14
CA TYR A 27 -2.41 -6.61 -14.23
C TYR A 27 -2.74 -7.78 -13.30
N CYS A 28 -3.41 -7.46 -12.19
CA CYS A 28 -3.87 -8.44 -11.22
C CYS A 28 -5.35 -8.74 -11.42
N LYS A 29 -5.73 -10.02 -11.43
CA LYS A 29 -7.13 -10.45 -11.41
C LYS A 29 -7.58 -10.64 -9.97
N LEU A 30 -8.80 -10.22 -9.68
CA LEU A 30 -9.47 -10.49 -8.41
C LEU A 30 -10.09 -11.89 -8.45
N ASP A 31 -9.91 -12.65 -7.37
CA ASP A 31 -10.57 -13.95 -7.19
C ASP A 31 -12.05 -13.77 -6.79
N ALA A 32 -12.87 -14.82 -6.92
CA ALA A 32 -14.30 -14.83 -6.61
C ALA A 32 -14.62 -14.44 -5.14
N LYS A 33 -13.63 -14.52 -4.25
CA LYS A 33 -13.72 -14.13 -2.84
C LYS A 33 -13.18 -12.73 -2.54
N GLY A 34 -12.88 -11.94 -3.57
CA GLY A 34 -12.31 -10.60 -3.40
C GLY A 34 -10.80 -10.58 -3.12
N ARG A 35 -10.11 -11.72 -3.24
CA ARG A 35 -8.67 -11.82 -2.96
C ARG A 35 -7.84 -11.34 -4.15
N LEU A 36 -6.76 -10.63 -3.87
CA LEU A 36 -5.78 -10.22 -4.87
C LEU A 36 -4.57 -11.16 -4.82
N SER A 37 -4.20 -11.73 -5.96
CA SER A 37 -2.95 -12.49 -6.09
C SER A 37 -1.80 -11.54 -6.43
N LEU A 38 -0.74 -11.56 -5.62
CA LEU A 38 0.44 -10.74 -5.86
C LEU A 38 1.29 -11.33 -7.00
N PRO A 39 1.69 -10.54 -8.01
CA PRO A 39 2.61 -10.99 -9.05
C PRO A 39 3.95 -11.43 -8.45
N SER A 40 4.50 -12.54 -8.94
CA SER A 40 5.76 -13.09 -8.45
C SER A 40 6.93 -12.09 -8.50
N ARG A 41 7.00 -11.28 -9.56
CA ARG A 41 8.03 -10.24 -9.73
C ARG A 41 7.95 -9.12 -8.68
N LEU A 42 6.73 -8.75 -8.28
CA LEU A 42 6.53 -7.74 -7.24
C LEU A 42 6.93 -8.33 -5.88
N ARG A 43 6.62 -9.61 -5.65
CA ARG A 43 7.02 -10.32 -4.42
C ARG A 43 8.53 -10.39 -4.24
N THR A 44 9.30 -10.65 -5.30
CA THR A 44 10.78 -10.70 -5.21
C THR A 44 11.39 -9.35 -4.81
N GLN A 45 10.67 -8.24 -5.03
CA GLN A 45 11.11 -6.91 -4.64
C GLN A 45 10.74 -6.56 -3.19
N ILE A 46 9.80 -7.29 -2.57
CA ILE A 46 9.43 -7.07 -1.17
C ILE A 46 10.56 -7.66 -0.29
N PRO A 47 11.19 -6.86 0.58
CA PRO A 47 12.23 -7.35 1.47
C PRO A 47 11.69 -8.44 2.41
N GLU A 48 12.43 -9.53 2.64
CA GLU A 48 12.06 -10.54 3.65
C GLU A 48 11.90 -9.93 5.05
N ALA A 49 12.63 -8.86 5.34
CA ALA A 49 12.52 -8.09 6.59
C ALA A 49 11.14 -7.45 6.81
N ALA A 50 10.40 -7.14 5.74
CA ALA A 50 9.03 -6.65 5.85
C ALA A 50 8.05 -7.75 6.33
N GLY A 51 8.47 -9.01 6.28
CA GLY A 51 7.69 -10.17 6.68
C GLY A 51 6.48 -10.42 5.77
N ASN A 52 5.61 -11.33 6.22
CA ASN A 52 4.35 -11.64 5.52
C ASN A 52 3.24 -10.63 5.86
N MET A 53 3.54 -9.39 6.20
CA MET A 53 2.55 -8.39 6.61
C MET A 53 2.67 -7.13 5.75
N LEU A 54 1.61 -6.79 5.04
CA LEU A 54 1.54 -5.59 4.19
C LEU A 54 0.39 -4.70 4.67
N VAL A 55 0.50 -3.41 4.43
CA VAL A 55 -0.59 -2.47 4.73
C VAL A 55 -1.23 -2.06 3.42
N ILE A 56 -2.54 -2.27 3.29
CA ILE A 56 -3.32 -1.71 2.19
C ILE A 56 -3.98 -0.43 2.64
N ASN A 57 -3.88 0.60 1.81
CA ASN A 57 -4.58 1.86 1.97
C ASN A 57 -5.41 2.20 0.73
N ARG A 58 -6.43 3.04 0.89
CA ARG A 58 -7.18 3.60 -0.24
C ARG A 58 -6.41 4.79 -0.79
N GLY A 59 -5.99 4.72 -2.05
CA GLY A 59 -5.32 5.82 -2.72
C GLY A 59 -6.22 7.03 -2.94
N PHE A 60 -5.63 8.10 -3.46
CA PHE A 60 -6.36 9.32 -3.84
C PHE A 60 -7.28 9.09 -5.04
N GLU A 61 -6.92 8.17 -5.93
CA GLU A 61 -7.73 7.73 -7.06
C GLU A 61 -8.51 6.45 -6.70
N GLN A 62 -9.26 5.88 -7.64
CA GLN A 62 -9.91 4.57 -7.47
C GLN A 62 -8.90 3.41 -7.53
N CYS A 63 -7.85 3.50 -6.72
CA CYS A 63 -6.78 2.52 -6.61
C CYS A 63 -6.51 2.16 -5.16
N LEU A 64 -5.95 0.98 -4.96
CA LEU A 64 -5.42 0.53 -3.68
C LEU A 64 -3.91 0.75 -3.69
N VAL A 65 -3.38 1.27 -2.60
CA VAL A 65 -1.94 1.45 -2.42
C VAL A 65 -1.47 0.42 -1.41
N LEU A 66 -0.38 -0.27 -1.75
CA LEU A 66 0.28 -1.20 -0.85
C LEU A 66 1.51 -0.54 -0.25
N TYR A 67 1.67 -0.68 1.05
CA TYR A 67 2.84 -0.25 1.80
C TYR A 67 3.47 -1.44 2.52
N THR A 68 4.79 -1.41 2.63
CA THR A 68 5.47 -2.20 3.65
C THR A 68 5.18 -1.59 5.02
N LYS A 69 5.37 -2.36 6.09
CA LYS A 69 5.19 -1.83 7.45
C LYS A 69 6.08 -0.62 7.73
N GLU A 70 7.31 -0.63 7.23
CA GLU A 70 8.27 0.46 7.42
C GLU A 70 7.83 1.72 6.68
N ASP A 71 7.41 1.59 5.42
CA ASP A 71 6.94 2.73 4.63
C ASP A 71 5.65 3.31 5.20
N TRP A 72 4.74 2.45 5.66
CA TRP A 72 3.51 2.89 6.31
C TRP A 72 3.80 3.70 7.58
N LEU A 73 4.75 3.27 8.40
CA LEU A 73 5.17 4.01 9.59
C LEU A 73 5.71 5.39 9.22
N LYS A 74 6.60 5.48 8.21
CA LYS A 74 7.12 6.76 7.72
C LYS A 74 6.01 7.69 7.22
N GLU A 75 5.05 7.17 6.46
CA GLU A 75 3.94 7.98 5.95
C GLU A 75 2.98 8.42 7.06
N THR A 76 2.67 7.54 8.01
CA THR A 76 1.84 7.94 9.16
C THR A 76 2.53 8.93 10.08
N GLU A 77 3.85 8.91 10.20
CA GLU A 77 4.62 9.89 10.96
C GLU A 77 4.53 11.28 10.31
N LYS A 78 4.73 11.36 8.99
CA LYS A 78 4.51 12.59 8.22
C LYS A 78 3.09 13.11 8.37
N LEU A 79 2.10 12.22 8.29
CA LEU A 79 0.70 12.56 8.46
C LEU A 79 0.44 13.13 9.86
N ASN A 80 0.97 12.49 10.90
CA ASN A 80 0.78 12.92 12.29
C ASN A 80 1.45 14.27 12.60
N ALA A 81 2.54 14.61 11.92
CA ALA A 81 3.22 15.89 12.08
C ALA A 81 2.40 17.11 11.60
N VAL A 82 1.37 16.89 10.78
CA VAL A 82 0.50 17.98 10.30
C VAL A 82 -0.49 18.39 11.39
N ASP A 83 -0.55 19.69 11.72
CA ASP A 83 -1.56 20.21 12.66
C ASP A 83 -2.98 20.01 12.12
N ASP A 84 -3.82 19.32 12.89
CA ASP A 84 -5.22 19.03 12.58
C ASP A 84 -6.20 19.69 13.56
N PHE A 85 -5.68 20.47 14.52
CA PHE A 85 -6.50 21.22 15.47
C PHE A 85 -7.21 22.38 14.78
N THR A 86 -6.51 23.07 13.88
CA THR A 86 -6.98 24.32 13.26
C THR A 86 -7.87 24.08 12.04
N SER A 87 -7.60 23.03 11.24
CA SER A 87 -8.34 22.78 9.99
C SER A 87 -9.23 21.52 10.08
N PRO A 88 -10.57 21.67 9.99
CA PRO A 88 -11.48 20.52 9.95
C PRO A 88 -11.31 19.66 8.69
N GLU A 89 -10.79 20.23 7.60
CA GLU A 89 -10.51 19.52 6.35
C GLU A 89 -9.33 18.55 6.51
N ILE A 90 -8.23 19.00 7.12
CA ILE A 90 -7.07 18.16 7.42
C ILE A 90 -7.46 17.01 8.34
N ARG A 91 -8.26 17.28 9.37
CA ARG A 91 -8.76 16.24 10.28
C ARG A 91 -9.62 15.20 9.57
N ARG A 92 -10.51 15.65 8.67
CA ARG A 92 -11.34 14.77 7.85
C ARG A 92 -10.46 13.92 6.93
N PHE A 93 -9.46 14.53 6.30
CA PHE A 93 -8.49 13.84 5.45
C PHE A 93 -7.74 12.74 6.22
N LYS A 94 -7.11 13.10 7.36
CA LYS A 94 -6.43 12.14 8.24
C LYS A 94 -7.32 10.96 8.59
N ARG A 95 -8.57 11.21 8.98
CA ARG A 95 -9.53 10.15 9.33
C ARG A 95 -9.86 9.24 8.14
N ILE A 96 -10.08 9.80 6.95
CA ILE A 96 -10.37 9.00 5.75
C ILE A 96 -9.15 8.16 5.37
N PHE A 97 -7.97 8.76 5.39
CA PHE A 97 -6.71 8.10 5.06
C PHE A 97 -6.41 6.95 6.02
N THR A 98 -6.51 7.17 7.34
CA THR A 98 -6.24 6.13 8.34
C THR A 98 -7.33 5.06 8.41
N ASN A 99 -8.62 5.43 8.26
CA ASN A 99 -9.71 4.44 8.21
C ASN A 99 -9.62 3.53 6.98
N GLY A 100 -8.99 3.98 5.90
CA GLY A 100 -8.76 3.18 4.71
C GLY A 100 -7.62 2.17 4.86
N ALA A 101 -6.83 2.24 5.94
CA ALA A 101 -5.67 1.42 6.16
C ALA A 101 -6.02 0.10 6.86
N ASN A 102 -5.60 -1.03 6.30
CA ASN A 102 -5.69 -2.34 6.94
C ASN A 102 -4.37 -3.09 6.83
N ILE A 103 -3.98 -3.74 7.93
CA ILE A 103 -2.81 -4.63 7.96
C ILE A 103 -3.28 -6.00 7.52
N LEU A 104 -2.66 -6.52 6.47
CA LEU A 104 -3.05 -7.77 5.83
C LEU A 104 -1.89 -8.76 5.83
N PRO A 105 -2.09 -9.96 6.39
CA PRO A 105 -1.14 -11.03 6.24
C PRO A 105 -1.17 -11.59 4.82
N ILE A 106 0.00 -11.91 4.27
CA ILE A 106 0.15 -12.66 3.03
C ILE A 106 -0.09 -14.14 3.33
N ASP A 107 -1.10 -14.72 2.70
CA ASP A 107 -1.39 -16.15 2.79
C ASP A 107 -0.27 -16.97 2.11
N ASN A 108 -0.11 -18.26 2.48
CA ASN A 108 0.89 -19.16 1.89
C ASN A 108 0.70 -19.31 0.36
N ALA A 109 -0.53 -19.12 -0.11
CA ALA A 109 -0.87 -19.06 -1.53
C ALA A 109 -0.60 -17.70 -2.19
N GLN A 110 0.11 -16.77 -1.52
CA GLN A 110 0.54 -15.46 -2.03
C GLN A 110 -0.64 -14.55 -2.39
N ARG A 111 -1.72 -14.66 -1.61
CA ARG A 111 -2.94 -13.88 -1.74
C ARG A 111 -3.07 -12.95 -0.55
N ILE A 112 -3.62 -11.77 -0.80
CA ILE A 112 -4.00 -10.79 0.21
C ILE A 112 -5.52 -10.57 0.15
N LEU A 113 -6.15 -10.33 1.31
CA LEU A 113 -7.59 -10.16 1.49
C LEU A 113 -7.89 -8.79 2.10
#